data_AF-Q7SB51-F1
#
_entry.id   AF-Q7SB51-F1
#
_cell.length_a   1.000
_cell.length_b   1.000
_cell.length_c   1.000
_cell.angle_alpha   90.00
_cell.angle_beta   90.00
_cell.angle_gamma   90.00
#
_symmetry.space_group_name_H-M   'P 1'
#
loop_
_entity.id
_entity.type
_entity.pdbx_description
1 polymer ?
#
loop_
_entity_poly.entity_id
_entity_poly.type
_entity_poly.pdbx_seq_one_letter_code
_entity_poly.pdbx_strand_id
1 'polypeptide(L)'
;MMTAPSDTEGYTGGQGDSPDSPDRNRQRNLVDDHNHNQGQDDGYSQGHVTGTGLHPLHQSQGRYPRASSRRASAAPLNYDVPDDYAHLEASNISPVQNPDEDPITRLDTLERVRTRDRDYLREQRRKPLPPPQEPESSAEDYEREKQAGVVAKRQKVSRLATELYTISYLIFFSLLGTLARLGLQALTSAYPQSPIIFPSIWPNFAGCVVMGFLAEDRMLFRPDWGQQQPNPKKDDDDDEEAKDIDPAAAKKAHMALKKTIPLYVGLATGFCGSFTSFSSFIRDIYLALSNDLAAHGSSAAPVSRNGGYSFMALLAVTITTISLSLSGLFAGAHLAIAIATLFTRFDLGLPYTFVSRILDRLIVLLGFGCWLGAVLLSIWPPDRHSAQPEKERWRGTATFALVFAPLGCLTRFYASAHLNGRLPSFPLGTFVVNMLGTAVLGMAWDLNHVPSLGGVVGCQVLQGVADGFCGCLTTVSTWVSELAALRRRHAYVYGGASVGGGLALMVVVMGSLRWTEGFGEVKCIS
;
A
#
# COMPACT_ATOMS: atom_id res chain seq x y z
N MET A 1 -20.17 37.87 -28.93
CA MET A 1 -19.83 37.85 -30.37
C MET A 1 -19.80 36.39 -30.80
N MET A 2 -20.65 36.03 -31.77
CA MET A 2 -20.79 34.75 -32.48
C MET A 2 -21.23 33.49 -31.70
N THR A 3 -22.53 33.26 -31.82
CA THR A 3 -23.33 32.03 -31.64
C THR A 3 -23.18 31.05 -32.80
N ALA A 4 -23.18 29.74 -32.53
CA ALA A 4 -23.81 28.71 -33.38
C ALA A 4 -23.90 27.36 -32.62
N PRO A 5 -25.08 26.73 -32.51
CA PRO A 5 -25.26 25.37 -32.00
C PRO A 5 -25.76 24.36 -33.05
N SER A 6 -25.72 23.08 -32.64
CA SER A 6 -26.56 21.91 -33.01
C SER A 6 -26.60 21.42 -34.45
N ASP A 7 -26.31 20.11 -34.65
CA ASP A 7 -27.18 19.20 -35.39
C ASP A 7 -26.92 17.73 -35.03
N THR A 8 -28.02 16.96 -35.04
CA THR A 8 -28.23 15.58 -34.60
C THR A 8 -28.55 14.69 -35.80
N GLU A 9 -27.85 13.57 -35.98
CA GLU A 9 -28.28 12.37 -36.72
C GLU A 9 -27.52 11.17 -36.07
N GLY A 10 -28.07 10.02 -35.70
CA GLY A 10 -29.16 9.24 -36.29
C GLY A 10 -28.56 8.00 -36.95
N TYR A 11 -28.26 6.93 -36.19
CA TYR A 11 -27.94 5.61 -36.75
C TYR A 11 -28.62 4.49 -35.96
N THR A 12 -29.61 3.87 -36.61
CA THR A 12 -30.23 2.60 -36.26
C THR A 12 -30.26 1.75 -37.54
N GLY A 13 -30.03 0.44 -37.41
CA GLY A 13 -30.28 -0.52 -38.49
C GLY A 13 -29.09 -1.44 -38.78
N GLY A 14 -29.26 -2.72 -38.43
CA GLY A 14 -28.30 -3.78 -38.77
C GLY A 14 -28.65 -5.12 -38.13
N GLN A 15 -29.85 -5.65 -38.43
CA GLN A 15 -30.16 -7.07 -38.26
C GLN A 15 -29.47 -7.85 -39.38
N GLY A 16 -28.77 -8.93 -39.01
CA GLY A 16 -28.17 -9.90 -39.91
C GLY A 16 -28.30 -11.29 -39.29
N ASP A 17 -29.05 -12.14 -39.99
CA ASP A 17 -29.51 -13.49 -39.61
C ASP A 17 -28.46 -14.60 -39.77
N SER A 18 -28.71 -15.69 -39.00
CA SER A 18 -28.53 -17.12 -39.35
C SER A 18 -27.15 -17.80 -39.28
N PRO A 19 -27.08 -19.16 -39.16
CA PRO A 19 -27.74 -20.05 -38.17
C PRO A 19 -26.84 -21.24 -37.71
N ASP A 20 -27.39 -22.08 -36.81
CA ASP A 20 -27.09 -23.50 -36.53
C ASP A 20 -25.74 -23.96 -35.94
N SER A 21 -25.80 -24.46 -34.69
CA SER A 21 -25.05 -25.65 -34.24
C SER A 21 -25.66 -26.24 -32.96
N PRO A 22 -26.13 -27.51 -32.95
CA PRO A 22 -26.52 -28.23 -31.74
C PRO A 22 -25.47 -29.28 -31.36
N ASP A 23 -24.99 -29.29 -30.10
CA ASP A 23 -24.58 -30.50 -29.35
C ASP A 23 -23.78 -30.15 -28.08
N ARG A 24 -24.32 -30.48 -26.90
CA ARG A 24 -23.70 -31.39 -25.89
C ARG A 24 -24.37 -31.29 -24.52
N ASN A 25 -25.17 -32.31 -24.24
CA ASN A 25 -25.56 -32.77 -22.90
C ASN A 25 -24.35 -33.37 -22.14
N ARG A 26 -24.08 -32.87 -20.92
CA ARG A 26 -23.46 -33.52 -19.74
C ARG A 26 -23.45 -32.44 -18.64
N GLN A 27 -23.90 -32.60 -17.41
CA GLN A 27 -24.12 -33.79 -16.58
C GLN A 27 -25.04 -33.37 -15.41
N ARG A 28 -25.90 -34.30 -14.98
CA ARG A 28 -26.92 -34.20 -13.93
C ARG A 28 -26.46 -35.01 -12.70
N ASN A 29 -27.05 -34.73 -11.54
CA ASN A 29 -27.08 -35.49 -10.27
C ASN A 29 -25.91 -35.13 -9.30
N LEU A 30 -26.10 -34.91 -8.00
CA LEU A 30 -26.95 -35.58 -7.02
C LEU A 30 -27.45 -34.63 -5.91
N VAL A 31 -28.68 -34.90 -5.47
CA VAL A 31 -29.43 -34.37 -4.33
C VAL A 31 -29.39 -35.41 -3.20
N ASP A 32 -29.40 -34.91 -1.96
CA ASP A 32 -29.77 -35.49 -0.64
C ASP A 32 -30.05 -37.00 -0.50
N ASP A 33 -29.51 -37.63 0.56
CA ASP A 33 -30.38 -38.25 1.59
C ASP A 33 -29.67 -38.67 2.90
N HIS A 34 -30.50 -38.80 3.93
CA HIS A 34 -30.27 -38.80 5.37
C HIS A 34 -30.04 -40.18 6.04
N ASN A 35 -29.39 -40.12 7.22
CA ASN A 35 -29.61 -40.87 8.49
C ASN A 35 -29.30 -42.37 8.73
N HIS A 36 -28.73 -42.58 9.93
CA HIS A 36 -28.89 -43.66 10.95
C HIS A 36 -29.20 -45.12 10.53
N ASN A 37 -28.44 -46.11 11.05
CA ASN A 37 -28.77 -46.81 12.32
C ASN A 37 -27.74 -47.91 12.71
N GLN A 38 -27.83 -48.34 13.98
CA GLN A 38 -27.07 -49.37 14.70
C GLN A 38 -27.35 -50.82 14.26
N GLY A 39 -26.44 -51.75 14.60
CA GLY A 39 -26.83 -53.06 15.18
C GLY A 39 -26.47 -54.35 14.43
N GLN A 40 -25.40 -55.02 14.90
CA GLN A 40 -25.40 -56.39 15.45
C GLN A 40 -25.44 -57.66 14.55
N ASP A 41 -24.34 -58.42 14.66
CA ASP A 41 -24.09 -59.88 14.79
C ASP A 41 -24.55 -60.94 13.76
N ASP A 42 -23.51 -61.70 13.32
CA ASP A 42 -23.35 -63.16 13.20
C ASP A 42 -24.17 -64.03 12.21
N GLY A 43 -23.45 -64.92 11.48
CA GLY A 43 -24.02 -66.22 11.06
C GLY A 43 -23.56 -66.84 9.71
N TYR A 44 -22.40 -67.50 9.72
CA TYR A 44 -22.06 -68.82 9.12
C TYR A 44 -22.63 -69.35 7.77
N SER A 45 -21.67 -69.79 6.94
CA SER A 45 -21.59 -71.07 6.17
C SER A 45 -22.11 -71.25 4.71
N GLN A 46 -21.11 -71.46 3.83
CA GLN A 46 -20.89 -72.53 2.84
C GLN A 46 -21.95 -72.92 1.78
N GLY A 47 -21.51 -72.95 0.52
CA GLY A 47 -22.11 -73.78 -0.54
C GLY A 47 -21.67 -73.42 -1.97
N HIS A 48 -20.74 -74.20 -2.53
CA HIS A 48 -20.26 -74.17 -3.92
C HIS A 48 -21.39 -74.26 -4.99
N VAL A 49 -21.20 -73.65 -6.16
CA VAL A 49 -20.98 -74.34 -7.47
C VAL A 49 -20.89 -73.28 -8.61
N THR A 50 -19.99 -73.59 -9.53
CA THR A 50 -19.42 -72.90 -10.70
C THR A 50 -20.39 -72.33 -11.74
N GLY A 51 -20.06 -71.15 -12.28
CA GLY A 51 -20.66 -70.59 -13.49
C GLY A 51 -19.89 -69.36 -14.00
N THR A 52 -19.24 -69.53 -15.15
CA THR A 52 -18.40 -68.62 -15.93
C THR A 52 -18.94 -67.19 -16.17
N GLY A 53 -18.05 -66.19 -16.13
CA GLY A 53 -18.08 -65.06 -17.05
C GLY A 53 -18.23 -63.66 -16.46
N LEU A 54 -17.18 -62.84 -16.64
CA LEU A 54 -17.11 -61.37 -16.56
C LEU A 54 -17.16 -60.73 -15.16
N HIS A 55 -15.97 -60.37 -14.69
CA HIS A 55 -15.68 -59.42 -13.61
C HIS A 55 -16.33 -58.04 -13.86
N PRO A 56 -17.09 -57.48 -12.91
CA PRO A 56 -17.21 -56.03 -12.73
C PRO A 56 -16.27 -55.59 -11.60
N LEU A 57 -15.44 -54.59 -11.87
CA LEU A 57 -14.59 -53.93 -10.88
C LEU A 57 -15.44 -53.33 -9.76
N HIS A 58 -15.22 -53.83 -8.54
CA HIS A 58 -15.80 -53.32 -7.30
C HIS A 58 -15.14 -51.98 -6.96
N GLN A 59 -15.89 -50.89 -7.03
CA GLN A 59 -15.46 -49.57 -6.60
C GLN A 59 -15.55 -49.50 -5.07
N SER A 60 -14.43 -49.78 -4.40
CA SER A 60 -14.26 -49.58 -2.95
C SER A 60 -14.22 -48.09 -2.63
N GLN A 61 -15.10 -47.65 -1.73
CA GLN A 61 -15.13 -46.31 -1.16
C GLN A 61 -13.85 -46.07 -0.34
N GLY A 62 -12.88 -45.40 -0.96
CA GLY A 62 -11.65 -44.93 -0.34
C GLY A 62 -11.91 -43.74 0.59
N ARG A 63 -11.81 -44.00 1.89
CA ARG A 63 -11.74 -43.05 3.00
C ARG A 63 -10.60 -42.03 2.75
N TYR A 64 -10.92 -40.78 2.42
CA TYR A 64 -9.91 -39.72 2.32
C TYR A 64 -9.28 -39.45 3.70
N PRO A 65 -7.95 -39.61 3.86
CA PRO A 65 -7.28 -39.24 5.09
C PRO A 65 -7.26 -37.71 5.22
N ARG A 66 -7.56 -37.21 6.43
CA ARG A 66 -7.38 -35.81 6.84
C ARG A 66 -6.00 -35.33 6.41
N ALA A 67 -5.97 -34.43 5.42
CA ALA A 67 -4.75 -33.76 5.01
C ALA A 67 -4.18 -33.00 6.22
N SER A 68 -3.02 -33.47 6.69
CA SER A 68 -2.20 -32.75 7.66
C SER A 68 -1.88 -31.37 7.11
N SER A 69 -2.02 -30.37 7.97
CA SER A 69 -1.58 -28.98 7.73
C SER A 69 -0.11 -29.00 7.29
N ARG A 70 0.12 -28.99 5.97
CA ARG A 70 1.46 -28.84 5.41
C ARG A 70 1.93 -27.42 5.73
N ARG A 71 2.88 -27.39 6.65
CA ARG A 71 3.85 -26.33 6.91
C ARG A 71 4.21 -25.64 5.59
N ALA A 72 3.59 -24.50 5.30
CA ALA A 72 4.13 -23.58 4.31
C ALA A 72 5.43 -23.04 4.92
N SER A 73 6.54 -23.70 4.59
CA SER A 73 7.87 -23.33 5.02
C SER A 73 8.09 -21.86 4.69
N ALA A 74 8.11 -21.02 5.72
CA ALA A 74 8.56 -19.65 5.59
C ALA A 74 10.00 -19.70 5.07
N ALA A 75 10.22 -19.19 3.85
CA ALA A 75 11.56 -19.00 3.32
C ALA A 75 12.39 -18.25 4.39
N PRO A 76 13.63 -18.67 4.68
CA PRO A 76 14.44 -18.02 5.70
C PRO A 76 14.64 -16.55 5.30
N LEU A 77 13.99 -15.66 6.04
CA LEU A 77 14.19 -14.21 5.93
C LEU A 77 15.63 -13.90 6.34
N ASN A 78 16.42 -13.35 5.42
CA ASN A 78 17.77 -12.86 5.74
C ASN A 78 17.74 -11.56 6.58
N TYR A 79 16.60 -10.88 6.68
CA TYR A 79 16.39 -9.80 7.64
C TYR A 79 15.61 -10.31 8.86
N ASP A 80 16.10 -10.03 10.06
CA ASP A 80 15.30 -10.14 11.28
C ASP A 80 14.42 -8.88 11.38
N VAL A 81 13.13 -9.02 11.08
CA VAL A 81 12.18 -7.90 10.94
C VAL A 81 11.20 -7.93 12.11
N PRO A 82 10.89 -6.80 12.76
CA PRO A 82 9.88 -6.75 13.81
C PRO A 82 8.51 -7.26 13.32
N ASP A 83 7.85 -8.11 14.11
CA ASP A 83 6.54 -8.70 13.77
C ASP A 83 5.48 -7.66 13.37
N ASP A 84 5.50 -6.48 14.00
CA ASP A 84 4.55 -5.40 13.75
C ASP A 84 4.64 -4.84 12.32
N TYR A 85 5.75 -5.08 11.60
CA TYR A 85 5.91 -4.63 10.22
C TYR A 85 4.98 -5.39 9.25
N ALA A 86 4.48 -6.58 9.63
CA ALA A 86 3.49 -7.30 8.85
C ALA A 86 2.18 -6.49 8.68
N HIS A 87 1.88 -5.58 9.60
CA HIS A 87 0.68 -4.76 9.58
C HIS A 87 0.81 -3.47 8.76
N LEU A 88 2.00 -3.20 8.21
CA LEU A 88 2.26 -1.98 7.45
C LEU A 88 1.42 -1.88 6.19
N GLU A 89 1.19 -0.65 5.75
CA GLU A 89 0.47 -0.28 4.53
C GLU A 89 1.07 -0.92 3.27
N ALA A 90 2.40 -1.13 3.28
CA ALA A 90 3.15 -1.87 2.28
C ALA A 90 2.71 -3.35 2.15
N SER A 91 1.97 -3.89 3.12
CA SER A 91 1.46 -5.27 3.10
C SER A 91 0.15 -5.45 2.34
N ASN A 92 -0.41 -4.37 1.78
CA ASN A 92 -1.67 -4.42 1.07
C ASN A 92 -1.61 -5.36 -0.15
N ILE A 93 -2.77 -5.95 -0.46
CA ILE A 93 -2.93 -6.87 -1.58
C ILE A 93 -2.76 -6.10 -2.87
N SER A 94 -2.20 -6.74 -3.91
CA SER A 94 -2.16 -6.11 -5.22
C SER A 94 -3.55 -5.62 -5.63
N PRO A 95 -3.67 -4.40 -6.19
CA PRO A 95 -4.92 -3.93 -6.77
C PRO A 95 -5.48 -4.91 -7.80
N VAL A 96 -4.61 -5.60 -8.55
CA VAL A 96 -4.98 -6.59 -9.56
C VAL A 96 -4.72 -7.99 -9.00
N GLN A 97 -5.78 -8.73 -8.70
CA GLN A 97 -5.65 -10.07 -8.14
C GLN A 97 -5.58 -11.18 -9.19
N ASN A 98 -5.93 -10.89 -10.45
CA ASN A 98 -5.85 -11.81 -11.57
C ASN A 98 -4.96 -11.30 -12.71
N PRO A 99 -3.64 -11.12 -12.50
CA PRO A 99 -2.76 -10.57 -13.53
C PRO A 99 -2.54 -11.52 -14.71
N ASP A 100 -2.65 -12.83 -14.49
CA ASP A 100 -2.44 -13.87 -15.49
C ASP A 100 -3.75 -14.24 -16.23
N GLU A 101 -4.84 -13.51 -15.97
CA GLU A 101 -6.18 -13.74 -16.54
C GLU A 101 -6.68 -15.19 -16.39
N ASP A 102 -6.34 -15.85 -15.28
CA ASP A 102 -6.76 -17.22 -14.99
C ASP A 102 -8.30 -17.32 -14.97
N PRO A 103 -8.89 -18.42 -15.47
CA PRO A 103 -10.34 -18.59 -15.56
C PRO A 103 -11.02 -18.63 -14.19
N ILE A 104 -10.29 -19.00 -13.13
CA ILE A 104 -10.78 -19.03 -11.75
C ILE A 104 -9.76 -18.34 -10.85
N THR A 105 -10.10 -17.16 -10.36
CA THR A 105 -9.27 -16.41 -9.40
C THR A 105 -9.90 -16.42 -8.02
N ARG A 106 -9.11 -16.72 -6.99
CA ARG A 106 -9.55 -16.52 -5.60
C ARG A 106 -9.19 -15.12 -5.14
N LEU A 107 -10.22 -14.33 -4.87
CA LEU A 107 -10.05 -12.99 -4.31
C LEU A 107 -9.71 -13.08 -2.81
N ASP A 108 -8.54 -12.59 -2.42
CA ASP A 108 -8.18 -12.37 -1.02
C ASP A 108 -8.55 -10.93 -0.64
N THR A 109 -9.24 -10.75 0.49
CA THR A 109 -9.58 -9.42 1.01
C THR A 109 -8.58 -9.00 2.09
N LEU A 110 -8.37 -7.70 2.27
CA LEU A 110 -7.40 -7.18 3.23
C LEU A 110 -7.65 -7.71 4.64
N GLU A 111 -8.92 -7.84 5.03
CA GLU A 111 -9.30 -8.39 6.33
C GLU A 111 -8.84 -9.84 6.48
N ARG A 112 -9.02 -10.67 5.44
CA ARG A 112 -8.60 -12.08 5.48
C ARG A 112 -7.09 -12.21 5.63
N VAL A 113 -6.33 -11.39 4.90
CA VAL A 113 -4.87 -11.38 4.98
C VAL A 113 -4.42 -10.96 6.38
N ARG A 114 -4.92 -9.83 6.90
CA ARG A 114 -4.57 -9.34 8.25
C ARG A 114 -4.97 -10.31 9.36
N THR A 115 -6.16 -10.94 9.27
CA THR A 115 -6.58 -11.96 10.23
C THR A 115 -5.64 -13.17 10.19
N ARG A 116 -5.30 -13.67 9.01
CA ARG A 116 -4.39 -14.81 8.85
C ARG A 116 -3.00 -14.51 9.43
N ASP A 117 -2.45 -13.32 9.14
CA ASP A 117 -1.13 -12.93 9.62
C ASP A 117 -1.12 -12.78 11.15
N ARG A 118 -2.19 -12.21 11.73
CA ARG A 118 -2.37 -12.14 13.18
C ARG A 118 -2.45 -13.51 13.84
N ASP A 119 -3.21 -14.44 13.24
CA ASP A 119 -3.38 -15.79 13.76
C ASP A 119 -2.05 -16.57 13.68
N TYR A 120 -1.30 -16.40 12.59
CA TYR A 120 0.06 -16.95 12.42
C TYR A 120 1.02 -16.45 13.52
N LEU A 121 1.06 -15.14 13.78
CA LEU A 121 1.88 -14.56 14.85
C LEU A 121 1.46 -15.04 16.25
N ARG A 122 0.16 -15.28 16.45
CA ARG A 122 -0.36 -15.83 17.70
C ARG A 122 0.04 -17.29 17.90
N GLU A 123 0.03 -18.08 16.83
CA GLU A 123 0.52 -19.47 16.85
C GLU A 123 2.02 -19.55 17.09
N GLN A 124 2.82 -18.69 16.45
CA GLN A 124 4.27 -18.63 16.70
C GLN A 124 4.58 -18.33 18.17
N ARG A 125 3.87 -17.37 18.79
CA ARG A 125 4.02 -17.06 20.22
C ARG A 125 3.56 -18.18 21.16
N ARG A 126 2.69 -19.08 20.70
CA ARG A 126 2.19 -20.22 21.50
C ARG A 126 3.06 -21.46 21.41
N LYS A 127 3.97 -21.55 20.44
CA LYS A 127 4.88 -22.70 20.35
C LYS A 127 5.84 -22.66 21.54
N PRO A 128 5.86 -23.70 22.40
CA PRO A 128 6.88 -23.83 23.43
C PRO A 128 8.26 -23.78 22.77
N LEU A 129 9.24 -23.11 23.38
CA LEU A 129 10.64 -23.38 23.04
C LEU A 129 10.80 -24.90 23.11
N PRO A 130 11.37 -25.56 22.08
CA PRO A 130 11.67 -26.98 22.21
C PRO A 130 12.50 -27.15 23.49
N PRO A 131 12.17 -28.13 24.37
CA PRO A 131 13.05 -28.46 25.48
C PRO A 131 14.45 -28.74 24.91
N PRO A 132 15.54 -28.46 25.65
CA PRO A 132 16.87 -28.84 25.19
C PRO A 132 16.84 -30.36 24.96
N GLN A 133 16.78 -30.79 23.70
CA GLN A 133 17.02 -32.18 23.37
C GLN A 133 18.51 -32.40 23.59
N GLU A 134 18.85 -33.14 24.64
CA GLU A 134 20.17 -33.75 24.73
C GLU A 134 20.39 -34.56 23.45
N PRO A 135 21.54 -34.42 22.78
CA PRO A 135 21.76 -35.03 21.48
C PRO A 135 21.97 -36.54 21.66
N GLU A 136 20.91 -37.32 21.49
CA GLU A 136 21.02 -38.75 21.14
C GLU A 136 21.21 -38.93 19.62
N SER A 137 21.70 -37.91 18.92
CA SER A 137 22.00 -37.98 17.49
C SER A 137 23.39 -38.59 17.30
N SER A 138 23.50 -39.56 16.41
CA SER A 138 24.77 -40.14 15.97
C SER A 138 25.79 -39.05 15.59
N ALA A 139 27.09 -39.33 15.67
CA ALA A 139 28.13 -38.36 15.28
C ALA A 139 27.92 -37.83 13.84
N GLU A 140 27.32 -38.64 12.96
CA GLU A 140 26.98 -38.30 11.59
C GLU A 140 25.79 -37.34 11.49
N ASP A 141 24.77 -37.50 12.33
CA ASP A 141 23.63 -36.59 12.40
C ASP A 141 24.03 -35.24 13.00
N TYR A 142 24.93 -35.24 14.00
CA TYR A 142 25.48 -34.01 14.56
C TYR A 142 26.35 -33.28 13.52
N GLU A 143 27.12 -33.98 12.70
CA GLU A 143 27.86 -33.36 11.59
C GLU A 143 26.95 -32.88 10.47
N ARG A 144 25.87 -33.60 10.12
CA ARG A 144 24.86 -33.12 9.16
C ARG A 144 24.11 -31.91 9.69
N GLU A 145 23.72 -31.87 10.96
CA GLU A 145 23.11 -30.69 11.58
C GLU A 145 24.10 -29.53 11.72
N LYS A 146 25.37 -29.81 11.97
CA LYS A 146 26.42 -28.79 12.03
C LYS A 146 26.73 -28.25 10.63
N GLN A 147 26.76 -29.09 9.59
CA GLN A 147 26.92 -28.66 8.20
C GLN A 147 25.66 -27.94 7.68
N ALA A 148 24.45 -28.43 7.98
CA ALA A 148 23.19 -27.77 7.68
C ALA A 148 23.03 -26.45 8.47
N GLY A 149 23.49 -26.41 9.71
CA GLY A 149 23.51 -25.23 10.58
C GLY A 149 24.58 -24.21 10.21
N VAL A 150 25.70 -24.65 9.62
CA VAL A 150 26.74 -23.80 9.03
C VAL A 150 26.29 -23.23 7.67
N VAL A 151 25.52 -23.99 6.88
CA VAL A 151 24.90 -23.50 5.64
C VAL A 151 23.73 -22.55 5.92
N ALA A 152 22.92 -22.81 6.95
CA ALA A 152 21.82 -21.95 7.39
C ALA A 152 22.27 -20.68 8.16
N LYS A 153 23.57 -20.56 8.48
CA LYS A 153 24.16 -19.39 9.14
C LYS A 153 24.49 -18.23 8.19
N ARG A 154 24.06 -18.28 6.93
CA ARG A 154 24.28 -17.19 5.96
C ARG A 154 23.42 -15.97 6.31
N GLN A 155 24.05 -15.03 7.02
CA GLN A 155 23.72 -13.61 7.23
C GLN A 155 22.24 -13.27 7.53
N LYS A 156 21.77 -13.66 8.72
CA LYS A 156 20.66 -12.93 9.35
C LYS A 156 21.14 -11.53 9.72
N VAL A 157 20.70 -10.51 8.99
CA VAL A 157 20.86 -9.11 9.36
C VAL A 157 20.17 -8.90 10.71
N SER A 158 20.89 -8.31 11.67
CA SER A 158 20.35 -8.10 13.02
C SER A 158 19.13 -7.20 12.97
N ARG A 159 18.19 -7.42 13.89
CA ARG A 159 16.97 -6.60 14.00
C ARG A 159 17.25 -5.10 14.07
N LEU A 160 18.28 -4.70 14.81
CA LEU A 160 18.71 -3.30 14.92
C LEU A 160 19.20 -2.73 13.58
N ALA A 161 19.92 -3.54 12.79
CA ALA A 161 20.36 -3.12 11.47
C ALA A 161 19.17 -2.98 10.50
N THR A 162 18.23 -3.94 10.51
CA THR A 162 16.99 -3.85 9.72
C THR A 162 16.19 -2.60 10.08
N GLU A 163 16.01 -2.32 11.37
CA GLU A 163 15.31 -1.12 11.85
C GLU A 163 16.05 0.16 11.42
N LEU A 164 17.38 0.22 11.57
CA LEU A 164 18.19 1.35 11.13
C LEU A 164 18.06 1.61 9.62
N TYR A 165 18.15 0.56 8.80
CA TYR A 165 17.98 0.68 7.35
C TYR A 165 16.57 1.13 7.00
N THR A 166 15.55 0.56 7.65
CA THR A 166 14.15 0.94 7.44
C THR A 166 13.91 2.41 7.75
N ILE A 167 14.39 2.88 8.91
CA ILE A 167 14.29 4.30 9.31
C ILE A 167 15.04 5.19 8.31
N SER A 168 16.24 4.80 7.91
CA SER A 168 17.05 5.57 6.95
C SER A 168 16.36 5.72 5.59
N TYR A 169 15.76 4.62 5.10
CA TYR A 169 14.94 4.63 3.89
C TYR A 169 13.70 5.49 4.03
N LEU A 170 12.97 5.39 5.16
CA LEU A 170 11.79 6.22 5.44
C LEU A 170 12.15 7.71 5.44
N ILE A 171 13.24 8.09 6.12
CA ILE A 171 13.73 9.48 6.13
C ILE A 171 14.01 9.93 4.69
N PHE A 172 14.90 9.23 3.98
CA PHE A 172 15.31 9.62 2.64
C PHE A 172 14.13 9.75 1.66
N PHE A 173 13.27 8.74 1.62
CA PHE A 173 12.14 8.72 0.69
C PHE A 173 11.01 9.65 1.12
N SER A 174 10.85 9.98 2.41
CA SER A 174 9.91 11.03 2.83
C SER A 174 10.32 12.41 2.31
N LEU A 175 11.63 12.70 2.24
CA LEU A 175 12.16 13.93 1.65
C LEU A 175 11.88 13.96 0.15
N LEU A 176 12.20 12.88 -0.58
CA LEU A 176 11.94 12.79 -2.01
C LEU A 176 10.45 12.87 -2.35
N GLY A 177 9.59 12.19 -1.58
CA GLY A 177 8.14 12.25 -1.75
C GLY A 177 7.59 13.65 -1.51
N THR A 178 8.10 14.34 -0.48
CA THR A 178 7.74 15.74 -0.19
C THR A 178 8.18 16.67 -1.32
N LEU A 179 9.42 16.53 -1.80
CA LEU A 179 9.91 17.31 -2.94
C LEU A 179 9.08 17.08 -4.20
N ALA A 180 8.74 15.82 -4.50
CA ALA A 180 7.88 15.49 -5.63
C ALA A 180 6.48 16.12 -5.48
N ARG A 181 5.88 16.07 -4.27
CA ARG A 181 4.59 16.70 -3.97
C ARG A 181 4.64 18.21 -4.19
N LEU A 182 5.58 18.88 -3.55
CA LEU A 182 5.71 20.34 -3.63
C LEU A 182 6.07 20.81 -5.05
N GLY A 183 6.98 20.10 -5.72
CA GLY A 183 7.36 20.39 -7.10
C GLY A 183 6.18 20.24 -8.06
N LEU A 184 5.40 19.17 -7.94
CA LEU A 184 4.24 18.95 -8.80
C LEU A 184 3.11 19.95 -8.50
N GLN A 185 2.90 20.31 -7.23
CA GLN A 185 1.97 21.38 -6.85
C GLN A 185 2.42 22.73 -7.42
N ALA A 186 3.71 23.05 -7.38
CA ALA A 186 4.25 24.29 -7.94
C ALA A 186 4.11 24.36 -9.47
N LEU A 187 4.30 23.23 -10.16
CA LEU A 187 4.13 23.15 -11.62
C LEU A 187 2.66 23.31 -12.05
N THR A 188 1.72 22.87 -11.21
CA THR A 188 0.30 22.81 -11.56
C THR A 188 -0.53 23.95 -10.98
N SER A 189 -0.04 24.64 -9.95
CA SER A 189 -0.69 25.83 -9.38
C SER A 189 -0.69 26.99 -10.36
N ALA A 190 0.36 27.18 -11.15
CA ALA A 190 0.49 28.32 -12.05
C ALA A 190 -0.20 28.13 -13.42
N TYR A 191 -0.83 26.97 -13.69
CA TYR A 191 -1.42 26.70 -15.01
C TYR A 191 -2.70 27.51 -15.23
N PRO A 192 -2.72 28.50 -16.14
CA PRO A 192 -3.91 29.30 -16.40
C PRO A 192 -5.03 28.42 -16.94
N GLN A 193 -6.27 28.62 -16.49
CA GLN A 193 -7.46 27.89 -16.97
C GLN A 193 -7.39 26.37 -16.75
N SER A 194 -6.71 25.91 -15.69
CA SER A 194 -6.76 24.49 -15.30
C SER A 194 -8.20 24.04 -15.06
N PRO A 195 -8.68 22.95 -15.67
CA PRO A 195 -10.02 22.43 -15.44
C PRO A 195 -10.20 21.91 -14.00
N ILE A 196 -9.09 21.55 -13.33
CA ILE A 196 -9.08 21.15 -11.92
C ILE A 196 -8.30 22.21 -11.14
N ILE A 197 -9.01 22.97 -10.29
CA ILE A 197 -8.47 24.16 -9.63
C ILE A 197 -7.63 23.88 -8.37
N PHE A 198 -7.64 22.63 -7.87
CA PHE A 198 -6.90 22.23 -6.66
C PHE A 198 -5.65 21.41 -7.01
N PRO A 199 -4.43 21.98 -6.89
CA PRO A 199 -3.18 21.32 -7.33
C PRO A 199 -2.83 20.02 -6.59
N SER A 200 -3.40 19.78 -5.40
CA SER A 200 -3.13 18.57 -4.59
C SER A 200 -3.55 17.27 -5.28
N ILE A 201 -4.42 17.36 -6.30
CA ILE A 201 -4.88 16.19 -7.06
C ILE A 201 -3.73 15.46 -7.76
N TRP A 202 -2.77 16.20 -8.30
CA TRP A 202 -1.71 15.64 -9.13
C TRP A 202 -0.71 14.81 -8.32
N PRO A 203 -0.21 15.27 -7.16
CA PRO A 203 0.55 14.42 -6.24
C PRO A 203 -0.25 13.20 -5.77
N ASN A 204 -1.54 13.37 -5.46
CA ASN A 204 -2.38 12.26 -5.02
C ASN A 204 -2.56 11.20 -6.12
N PHE A 205 -2.78 11.60 -7.37
CA PHE A 205 -2.83 10.71 -8.52
C PHE A 205 -1.48 10.02 -8.75
N ALA A 206 -0.40 10.79 -8.87
CA ALA A 206 0.93 10.27 -9.18
C ALA A 206 1.46 9.33 -8.09
N GLY A 207 1.28 9.68 -6.81
CA GLY A 207 1.63 8.81 -5.70
C GLY A 207 0.83 7.51 -5.68
N CYS A 208 -0.44 7.51 -6.11
CA CYS A 208 -1.24 6.29 -6.27
C CYS A 208 -0.75 5.43 -7.45
N VAL A 209 -0.32 6.03 -8.56
CA VAL A 209 0.32 5.30 -9.68
C VAL A 209 1.57 4.55 -9.21
N VAL A 210 2.46 5.23 -8.48
CA VAL A 210 3.68 4.59 -7.96
C VAL A 210 3.33 3.50 -6.94
N MET A 211 2.37 3.75 -6.04
CA MET A 211 1.90 2.75 -5.08
C MET A 211 1.32 1.50 -5.76
N GLY A 212 0.50 1.70 -6.80
CA GLY A 212 -0.10 0.62 -7.58
C GLY A 212 0.96 -0.21 -8.32
N PHE A 213 1.96 0.46 -8.91
CA PHE A 213 3.10 -0.18 -9.55
C PHE A 213 3.88 -1.02 -8.54
N LEU A 214 4.23 -0.46 -7.38
CA LEU A 214 4.98 -1.17 -6.34
C LEU A 214 4.21 -2.35 -5.73
N ALA A 215 2.88 -2.25 -5.64
CA ALA A 215 2.03 -3.30 -5.10
C ALA A 215 1.89 -4.50 -6.05
N GLU A 216 1.87 -4.27 -7.37
CA GLU A 216 1.77 -5.35 -8.38
C GLU A 216 3.13 -5.88 -8.84
N ASP A 217 4.14 -5.01 -8.99
CA ASP A 217 5.46 -5.42 -9.46
C ASP A 217 5.93 -6.61 -8.60
N ARG A 218 6.42 -7.68 -9.23
CA ARG A 218 7.02 -8.84 -8.56
C ARG A 218 8.51 -8.99 -8.88
N MET A 219 8.98 -8.29 -9.91
CA MET A 219 10.27 -8.48 -10.54
C MET A 219 11.33 -7.47 -10.09
N LEU A 220 10.93 -6.34 -9.51
CA LEU A 220 11.88 -5.33 -9.00
C LEU A 220 12.86 -5.92 -7.97
N PHE A 221 12.43 -6.90 -7.17
CA PHE A 221 13.33 -7.66 -6.28
C PHE A 221 13.40 -9.10 -6.79
N ARG A 222 14.59 -9.51 -7.23
CA ARG A 222 14.82 -10.82 -7.87
C ARG A 222 14.32 -12.00 -7.01
N PRO A 223 13.98 -13.14 -7.63
CA PRO A 223 13.63 -14.37 -6.90
C PRO A 223 14.69 -14.83 -5.89
N ASP A 224 15.96 -14.51 -6.15
CA ASP A 224 17.12 -14.83 -5.30
C ASP A 224 17.02 -14.31 -3.87
N TRP A 225 16.13 -13.35 -3.61
CA TRP A 225 15.85 -12.86 -2.27
C TRP A 225 15.28 -13.94 -1.34
N GLY A 226 14.68 -15.02 -1.88
CA GLY A 226 14.12 -16.15 -1.12
C GLY A 226 14.72 -17.52 -1.46
N GLN A 227 15.54 -17.65 -2.50
CA GLN A 227 16.13 -18.91 -2.96
C GLN A 227 17.66 -18.88 -2.86
N GLN A 228 18.19 -19.07 -1.65
CA GLN A 228 19.59 -19.47 -1.46
C GLN A 228 19.67 -20.65 -0.50
N GLN A 229 19.13 -21.79 -0.90
CA GLN A 229 19.75 -23.07 -0.53
C GLN A 229 20.81 -23.38 -1.59
N PRO A 230 22.02 -23.81 -1.21
CA PRO A 230 22.92 -24.42 -2.17
C PRO A 230 22.23 -25.69 -2.66
N ASN A 231 22.20 -25.89 -3.99
CA ASN A 231 21.92 -27.20 -4.57
C ASN A 231 22.68 -28.24 -3.73
N PRO A 232 22.03 -29.23 -3.12
CA PRO A 232 22.77 -30.38 -2.62
C PRO A 232 23.55 -30.90 -3.81
N LYS A 233 24.84 -31.19 -3.58
CA LYS A 233 25.71 -31.79 -4.58
C LYS A 233 24.95 -32.93 -5.25
N LYS A 234 25.10 -33.02 -6.58
CA LYS A 234 24.81 -34.26 -7.32
C LYS A 234 25.65 -35.35 -6.66
N ASP A 235 25.06 -36.02 -5.69
CA ASP A 235 25.44 -37.37 -5.35
C ASP A 235 24.58 -38.21 -6.29
N ASP A 236 25.27 -38.83 -7.25
CA ASP A 236 24.74 -39.84 -8.14
C ASP A 236 24.09 -40.93 -7.26
N ASP A 237 22.76 -41.08 -7.35
CA ASP A 237 21.99 -42.32 -7.17
C ASP A 237 20.49 -41.97 -7.07
N ASP A 238 19.75 -42.36 -8.11
CA ASP A 238 18.36 -42.81 -8.13
C ASP A 238 17.33 -42.12 -7.21
N ASP A 239 16.61 -41.13 -7.76
CA ASP A 239 15.13 -41.06 -7.79
C ASP A 239 14.65 -39.70 -8.33
N GLU A 240 14.05 -39.73 -9.53
CA GLU A 240 13.39 -38.61 -10.18
C GLU A 240 12.09 -38.23 -9.44
N GLU A 241 12.18 -37.38 -8.43
CA GLU A 241 11.07 -36.49 -8.05
C GLU A 241 11.61 -35.06 -7.89
N ALA A 242 11.72 -34.35 -9.02
CA ALA A 242 11.74 -32.90 -9.02
C ALA A 242 10.40 -32.43 -8.41
N LYS A 243 10.39 -32.15 -7.10
CA LYS A 243 9.24 -31.58 -6.40
C LYS A 243 8.89 -30.25 -7.06
N ASP A 244 7.89 -30.27 -7.94
CA ASP A 244 7.27 -29.08 -8.51
C ASP A 244 6.88 -28.14 -7.37
N ILE A 245 7.64 -27.06 -7.21
CA ILE A 245 7.30 -25.97 -6.30
C ILE A 245 6.07 -25.30 -6.91
N ASP A 246 4.90 -25.47 -6.27
CA ASP A 246 3.65 -24.83 -6.69
C ASP A 246 3.91 -23.33 -6.95
N PRO A 247 3.79 -22.84 -8.21
CA PRO A 247 4.08 -21.46 -8.56
C PRO A 247 3.23 -20.48 -7.76
N ALA A 248 2.02 -20.87 -7.34
CA ALA A 248 1.17 -20.05 -6.48
C ALA A 248 1.77 -19.88 -5.07
N ALA A 249 2.37 -20.94 -4.51
CA ALA A 249 3.04 -20.89 -3.21
C ALA A 249 4.32 -20.05 -3.26
N ALA A 250 5.12 -20.18 -4.33
CA ALA A 250 6.29 -19.34 -4.56
C ALA A 250 5.92 -17.86 -4.73
N LYS A 251 4.86 -17.57 -5.52
CA LYS A 251 4.29 -16.22 -5.68
C LYS A 251 3.91 -15.62 -4.31
N LYS A 252 3.22 -16.40 -3.46
CA LYS A 252 2.79 -15.94 -2.12
C LYS A 252 3.95 -15.71 -1.16
N ALA A 253 4.97 -16.57 -1.20
CA ALA A 253 6.17 -16.43 -0.35
C ALA A 253 6.98 -15.19 -0.75
N HIS A 254 7.13 -14.93 -2.06
CA HIS A 254 7.81 -13.73 -2.56
C HIS A 254 7.07 -12.45 -2.16
N MET A 255 5.74 -12.41 -2.30
CA MET A 255 4.93 -11.28 -1.82
C MET A 255 5.07 -11.06 -0.31
N ALA A 256 5.15 -12.12 0.49
CA ALA A 256 5.37 -11.99 1.93
C ALA A 256 6.75 -11.41 2.25
N LEU A 257 7.78 -11.85 1.52
CA LEU A 257 9.16 -11.38 1.69
C LEU A 257 9.34 -9.93 1.24
N LYS A 258 8.66 -9.52 0.14
CA LYS A 258 8.68 -8.15 -0.40
C LYS A 258 8.34 -7.10 0.67
N LYS A 259 7.36 -7.43 1.52
CA LYS A 259 6.81 -6.55 2.56
C LYS A 259 7.80 -6.25 3.68
N THR A 260 8.82 -7.09 3.84
CA THR A 260 9.83 -6.97 4.90
C THR A 260 11.13 -6.30 4.45
N ILE A 261 11.24 -5.94 3.16
CA ILE A 261 12.44 -5.31 2.61
C ILE A 261 12.47 -3.83 3.01
N PRO A 262 13.51 -3.34 3.71
CA PRO A 262 13.61 -1.93 4.12
C PRO A 262 13.43 -0.93 2.96
N LEU A 263 14.02 -1.22 1.80
CA LEU A 263 13.87 -0.41 0.58
C LEU A 263 12.41 -0.33 0.10
N TYR A 264 11.67 -1.44 0.13
CA TYR A 264 10.26 -1.46 -0.27
C TYR A 264 9.40 -0.64 0.69
N VAL A 265 9.64 -0.76 2.00
CA VAL A 265 8.99 0.06 3.03
C VAL A 265 9.29 1.55 2.81
N GLY A 266 10.54 1.88 2.46
CA GLY A 266 10.93 3.24 2.09
C GLY A 266 10.17 3.79 0.88
N LEU A 267 10.06 3.01 -0.19
CA LEU A 267 9.37 3.42 -1.42
C LEU A 267 7.84 3.53 -1.23
N ALA A 268 7.22 2.52 -0.63
CA ALA A 268 5.77 2.52 -0.40
C ALA A 268 5.37 3.51 0.70
N THR A 269 5.85 3.29 1.92
CA THR A 269 5.46 4.12 3.07
C THR A 269 6.14 5.48 3.03
N GLY A 270 7.44 5.56 2.76
CA GLY A 270 8.17 6.83 2.71
C GLY A 270 7.78 7.68 1.50
N PHE A 271 8.10 7.22 0.29
CA PHE A 271 7.92 8.01 -0.93
C PHE A 271 6.45 8.19 -1.30
N CYS A 272 5.72 7.10 -1.61
CA CYS A 272 4.32 7.21 -2.06
C CYS A 272 3.43 7.84 -0.99
N GLY A 273 3.69 7.50 0.27
CA GLY A 273 3.03 8.10 1.41
C GLY A 273 3.22 9.61 1.48
N SER A 274 4.46 10.12 1.49
CA SER A 274 4.78 11.55 1.57
C SER A 274 4.52 12.34 0.27
N PHE A 275 4.42 11.64 -0.87
CA PHE A 275 4.02 12.23 -2.15
C PHE A 275 2.52 12.53 -2.18
N THR A 276 1.70 11.73 -1.49
CA THR A 276 0.28 12.01 -1.32
C THR A 276 -0.01 12.76 -0.03
N SER A 277 -1.17 13.40 0.10
CA SER A 277 -1.57 14.06 1.35
C SER A 277 -3.09 14.07 1.50
N PHE A 278 -3.59 13.36 2.52
CA PHE A 278 -5.01 13.33 2.82
C PHE A 278 -5.47 14.64 3.49
N SER A 279 -4.62 15.24 4.33
CA SER A 279 -4.93 16.53 4.97
C SER A 279 -5.09 17.66 3.94
N SER A 280 -4.25 17.71 2.91
CA SER A 280 -4.40 18.68 1.80
C SER A 280 -5.66 18.42 0.98
N PHE A 281 -6.01 17.16 0.74
CA PHE A 281 -7.27 16.80 0.08
C PHE A 281 -8.50 17.30 0.87
N ILE A 282 -8.56 17.05 2.18
CA ILE A 282 -9.70 17.51 3.00
C ILE A 282 -9.73 19.04 3.10
N ARG A 283 -8.57 19.70 3.20
CA ARG A 283 -8.49 21.17 3.14
C ARG A 283 -9.12 21.68 1.84
N ASP A 284 -8.77 21.09 0.70
CA ASP A 284 -9.28 21.54 -0.60
C ASP A 284 -10.81 21.31 -0.72
N ILE A 285 -11.35 20.24 -0.10
CA ILE A 285 -12.80 20.05 0.04
C ILE A 285 -13.43 21.20 0.83
N TYR A 286 -12.84 21.53 1.99
CA TYR A 286 -13.35 22.61 2.84
C TYR A 286 -13.30 23.97 2.12
N LEU A 287 -12.19 24.32 1.47
CA LEU A 287 -12.05 25.57 0.73
C LEU A 287 -13.04 25.64 -0.45
N ALA A 288 -13.34 24.51 -1.10
CA ALA A 288 -14.35 24.45 -2.14
C ALA A 288 -15.77 24.68 -1.58
N LEU A 289 -16.06 24.15 -0.39
CA LEU A 289 -17.31 24.33 0.35
C LEU A 289 -17.49 25.79 0.81
N SER A 290 -16.45 26.41 1.35
CA SER A 290 -16.48 27.78 1.89
C SER A 290 -16.35 28.88 0.83
N ASN A 291 -16.22 28.51 -0.45
CA ASN A 291 -15.99 29.42 -1.58
C ASN A 291 -14.65 30.17 -1.52
N ASP A 292 -13.64 29.62 -0.84
CA ASP A 292 -12.30 30.22 -0.73
C ASP A 292 -11.26 29.51 -1.62
N LEU A 293 -11.65 28.45 -2.34
CA LEU A 293 -10.81 27.81 -3.35
C LEU A 293 -10.85 28.62 -4.66
N ALA A 294 -9.89 29.52 -4.85
CA ALA A 294 -9.80 30.38 -6.04
C ALA A 294 -9.06 29.69 -7.20
N ALA A 295 -9.52 29.93 -8.44
CA ALA A 295 -8.78 29.56 -9.64
C ALA A 295 -7.57 30.48 -9.80
N HIS A 296 -6.41 29.91 -10.13
CA HIS A 296 -5.21 30.73 -10.34
C HIS A 296 -5.37 31.57 -11.60
N GLY A 297 -5.10 32.88 -11.50
CA GLY A 297 -5.25 33.84 -12.59
C GLY A 297 -6.61 34.55 -12.66
N SER A 298 -7.59 34.20 -11.81
CA SER A 298 -8.77 35.04 -11.62
C SER A 298 -8.50 36.11 -10.57
N SER A 299 -8.22 37.34 -11.01
CA SER A 299 -8.15 38.52 -10.13
C SER A 299 -9.51 38.94 -9.56
N ALA A 300 -10.60 38.33 -10.02
CA ALA A 300 -11.91 38.51 -9.45
C ALA A 300 -12.06 37.62 -8.22
N ALA A 301 -12.50 38.21 -7.11
CA ALA A 301 -12.99 37.44 -5.96
C ALA A 301 -14.01 36.39 -6.47
N PRO A 302 -14.00 35.15 -5.92
CA PRO A 302 -14.93 34.12 -6.32
C PRO A 302 -16.36 34.68 -6.29
N VAL A 303 -17.11 34.52 -7.38
CA VAL A 303 -18.52 34.93 -7.42
C VAL A 303 -19.24 34.27 -6.25
N SER A 304 -20.03 35.05 -5.51
CA SER A 304 -20.79 34.54 -4.37
C SER A 304 -21.63 33.33 -4.80
N ARG A 305 -21.42 32.20 -4.14
CA ARG A 305 -22.11 30.94 -4.40
C ARG A 305 -23.23 30.75 -3.38
N ASN A 306 -24.42 30.38 -3.86
CA ASN A 306 -25.45 29.86 -2.98
C ASN A 306 -25.02 28.49 -2.39
N GLY A 307 -25.68 28.04 -1.32
CA GLY A 307 -25.31 26.79 -0.65
C GLY A 307 -25.32 25.54 -1.55
N GLY A 308 -26.17 25.52 -2.59
CA GLY A 308 -26.21 24.44 -3.57
C GLY A 308 -24.93 24.35 -4.39
N TYR A 309 -24.40 25.47 -4.88
CA TYR A 309 -23.13 25.48 -5.61
C TYR A 309 -21.93 25.10 -4.73
N SER A 310 -21.94 25.50 -3.45
CA SER A 310 -20.92 25.07 -2.48
C SER A 310 -20.95 23.56 -2.25
N PHE A 311 -22.14 22.96 -2.14
CA PHE A 311 -22.29 21.51 -2.00
C PHE A 311 -21.80 20.76 -3.26
N MET A 312 -22.15 21.26 -4.45
CA MET A 312 -21.67 20.67 -5.70
C MET A 312 -20.14 20.76 -5.83
N ALA A 313 -19.52 21.85 -5.34
CA ALA A 313 -18.07 21.99 -5.33
C ALA A 313 -17.39 21.01 -4.36
N LEU A 314 -17.95 20.82 -3.16
CA LEU A 314 -17.52 19.77 -2.22
C LEU A 314 -17.55 18.40 -2.89
N LEU A 315 -18.66 18.04 -3.54
CA LEU A 315 -18.79 16.77 -4.24
C LEU A 315 -17.80 16.66 -5.40
N ALA A 316 -17.58 17.73 -6.16
CA ALA A 316 -16.64 17.74 -7.27
C ALA A 316 -15.21 17.43 -6.80
N VAL A 317 -14.71 18.10 -5.75
CA VAL A 317 -13.36 17.83 -5.21
C VAL A 317 -13.28 16.39 -4.67
N THR A 318 -14.30 15.95 -3.94
CA THR A 318 -14.36 14.61 -3.33
C THR A 318 -14.34 13.50 -4.38
N ILE A 319 -15.27 13.55 -5.34
CA ILE A 319 -15.42 12.53 -6.39
C ILE A 319 -14.19 12.51 -7.29
N THR A 320 -13.70 13.68 -7.70
CA THR A 320 -12.51 13.78 -8.57
C THR A 320 -11.28 13.18 -7.91
N THR A 321 -11.03 13.52 -6.63
CA THR A 321 -9.86 13.01 -5.91
C THR A 321 -9.91 11.50 -5.73
N ILE A 322 -11.04 10.97 -5.25
CA ILE A 322 -11.19 9.53 -5.04
C ILE A 322 -11.08 8.76 -6.36
N SER A 323 -11.75 9.24 -7.41
CA SER A 323 -11.78 8.56 -8.71
C SER A 323 -10.42 8.57 -9.40
N LEU A 324 -9.72 9.71 -9.42
CA LEU A 324 -8.39 9.79 -10.00
C LEU A 324 -7.38 8.99 -9.18
N SER A 325 -7.39 9.06 -7.86
CA SER A 325 -6.47 8.26 -7.04
C SER A 325 -6.70 6.76 -7.20
N LEU A 326 -7.95 6.27 -7.24
CA LEU A 326 -8.25 4.86 -7.55
C LEU A 326 -7.78 4.50 -8.97
N SER A 327 -8.08 5.32 -9.97
CA SER A 327 -7.64 5.09 -11.35
C SER A 327 -6.11 5.05 -11.45
N GLY A 328 -5.42 5.93 -10.74
CA GLY A 328 -3.96 5.95 -10.63
C GLY A 328 -3.43 4.64 -10.03
N LEU A 329 -4.03 4.16 -8.93
CA LEU A 329 -3.67 2.89 -8.31
C LEU A 329 -3.76 1.72 -9.30
N PHE A 330 -4.87 1.56 -10.02
CA PHE A 330 -5.02 0.49 -11.01
C PHE A 330 -4.11 0.68 -12.23
N ALA A 331 -3.95 1.92 -12.72
CA ALA A 331 -3.05 2.22 -13.84
C ALA A 331 -1.60 1.86 -13.50
N GLY A 332 -1.15 2.12 -12.26
CA GLY A 332 0.14 1.71 -11.77
C GLY A 332 0.33 0.19 -11.78
N ALA A 333 -0.68 -0.55 -11.31
CA ALA A 333 -0.65 -2.01 -11.33
C ALA A 333 -0.59 -2.58 -12.76
N HIS A 334 -1.40 -2.05 -13.67
CA HIS A 334 -1.36 -2.43 -15.10
C HIS A 334 0.01 -2.14 -15.72
N LEU A 335 0.63 -1.00 -15.37
CA LEU A 335 1.97 -0.65 -15.84
C LEU A 335 3.03 -1.66 -15.36
N ALA A 336 2.94 -2.11 -14.11
CA ALA A 336 3.84 -3.13 -13.58
C ALA A 336 3.71 -4.46 -14.33
N ILE A 337 2.48 -4.89 -14.65
CA ILE A 337 2.23 -6.12 -15.44
C ILE A 337 2.79 -5.96 -16.86
N ALA A 338 2.51 -4.83 -17.52
CA ALA A 338 2.94 -4.59 -18.89
C ALA A 338 4.48 -4.60 -19.04
N ILE A 339 5.20 -4.07 -18.05
CA ILE A 339 6.67 -3.98 -18.08
C ILE A 339 7.33 -5.24 -17.45
N ALA A 340 6.57 -6.15 -16.82
CA ALA A 340 7.13 -7.33 -16.16
C ALA A 340 7.99 -8.19 -17.11
N THR A 341 7.58 -8.33 -18.37
CA THR A 341 8.34 -9.04 -19.41
C THR A 341 9.66 -8.35 -19.75
N LEU A 342 9.73 -7.03 -19.65
CA LEU A 342 10.96 -6.25 -19.84
C LEU A 342 11.93 -6.48 -18.67
N PHE A 343 11.42 -6.46 -17.44
CA PHE A 343 12.22 -6.73 -16.24
C PHE A 343 12.86 -8.12 -16.26
N THR A 344 12.10 -9.13 -16.68
CA THR A 344 12.63 -10.50 -16.80
C THR A 344 13.59 -10.65 -17.98
N ARG A 345 13.26 -10.07 -19.15
CA ARG A 345 14.07 -10.18 -20.37
C ARG A 345 15.45 -9.54 -20.25
N PHE A 346 15.51 -8.38 -19.59
CA PHE A 346 16.73 -7.59 -19.49
C PHE A 346 17.37 -7.64 -18.10
N ASP A 347 16.85 -8.48 -17.20
CA ASP A 347 17.38 -8.71 -15.85
C ASP A 347 17.51 -7.41 -15.00
N LEU A 348 16.53 -6.50 -15.13
CA LEU A 348 16.52 -5.18 -14.45
C LEU A 348 16.21 -5.28 -12.95
N GLY A 349 15.89 -6.48 -12.43
CA GLY A 349 15.60 -6.67 -11.01
C GLY A 349 16.82 -6.33 -10.14
N LEU A 350 16.60 -5.66 -9.01
CA LEU A 350 17.65 -5.30 -8.06
C LEU A 350 18.19 -6.55 -7.35
N PRO A 351 19.49 -6.89 -7.51
CA PRO A 351 20.06 -8.04 -6.83
C PRO A 351 20.18 -7.78 -5.33
N TYR A 352 19.81 -8.77 -4.52
CA TYR A 352 19.83 -8.68 -3.05
C TYR A 352 21.18 -8.24 -2.50
N THR A 353 22.27 -8.76 -3.07
CA THR A 353 23.65 -8.42 -2.66
C THR A 353 23.99 -6.96 -2.88
N PHE A 354 23.48 -6.34 -3.96
CA PHE A 354 23.64 -4.92 -4.20
C PHE A 354 22.85 -4.09 -3.18
N VAL A 355 21.60 -4.47 -2.91
CA VAL A 355 20.78 -3.74 -1.92
C VAL A 355 21.40 -3.86 -0.53
N SER A 356 21.62 -5.09 -0.04
CA SER A 356 22.11 -5.35 1.32
C SER A 356 23.55 -4.88 1.58
N ARG A 357 24.45 -4.91 0.58
CA ARG A 357 25.86 -4.51 0.79
C ARG A 357 26.13 -3.05 0.46
N ILE A 358 25.41 -2.46 -0.49
CA ILE A 358 25.70 -1.11 -1.01
C ILE A 358 24.57 -0.17 -0.61
N LEU A 359 23.35 -0.37 -1.09
CA LEU A 359 22.26 0.59 -0.86
C LEU A 359 21.91 0.74 0.62
N ASP A 360 21.80 -0.35 1.38
CA ASP A 360 21.51 -0.33 2.82
C ASP A 360 22.56 0.47 3.61
N ARG A 361 23.82 0.47 3.18
CA ARG A 361 24.88 1.25 3.84
C ARG A 361 24.88 2.70 3.39
N LEU A 362 24.70 2.94 2.10
CA LEU A 362 24.64 4.29 1.53
C LEU A 362 23.41 5.05 2.05
N ILE A 363 22.27 4.39 2.22
CA ILE A 363 21.05 5.05 2.65
C ILE A 363 21.15 5.62 4.06
N VAL A 364 21.94 5.00 4.96
CA VAL A 364 22.16 5.58 6.30
C VAL A 364 22.83 6.94 6.17
N LEU A 365 23.85 7.05 5.32
CA LEU A 365 24.53 8.33 5.07
C LEU A 365 23.62 9.31 4.32
N LEU A 366 22.89 8.85 3.31
CA LEU A 366 22.03 9.71 2.49
C LEU A 366 20.79 10.20 3.26
N GLY A 367 20.08 9.32 3.96
CA GLY A 367 18.87 9.66 4.70
C GLY A 367 19.15 10.68 5.80
N PHE A 368 20.05 10.34 6.73
CA PHE A 368 20.42 11.26 7.81
C PHE A 368 21.20 12.48 7.31
N GLY A 369 22.06 12.31 6.31
CA GLY A 369 22.83 13.40 5.70
C GLY A 369 21.94 14.42 4.98
N CYS A 370 20.96 13.98 4.18
CA CYS A 370 19.99 14.87 3.54
C CYS A 370 19.07 15.54 4.55
N TRP A 371 18.66 14.84 5.61
CA TRP A 371 17.84 15.44 6.66
C TRP A 371 18.61 16.50 7.45
N LEU A 372 19.86 16.22 7.82
CA LEU A 372 20.77 17.22 8.40
C LEU A 372 20.98 18.39 7.44
N GLY A 373 21.18 18.11 6.15
CA GLY A 373 21.26 19.13 5.11
C GLY A 373 20.04 20.03 5.06
N ALA A 374 18.82 19.50 5.19
CA ALA A 374 17.59 20.28 5.26
C ALA A 374 17.53 21.19 6.50
N VAL A 375 18.03 20.73 7.65
CA VAL A 375 18.16 21.55 8.86
C VAL A 375 19.16 22.68 8.64
N LEU A 376 20.33 22.38 8.10
CA LEU A 376 21.37 23.39 7.82
C LEU A 376 20.89 24.42 6.79
N LEU A 377 20.20 23.99 5.73
CA LEU A 377 19.58 24.88 4.75
C LEU A 377 18.44 25.73 5.35
N SER A 378 17.77 25.26 6.41
CA SER A 378 16.77 26.09 7.10
C SER A 378 17.42 27.17 7.97
N ILE A 379 18.60 26.88 8.54
CA ILE A 379 19.40 27.86 9.31
C ILE A 379 20.04 28.89 8.36
N TRP A 380 20.58 28.43 7.24
CA TRP A 380 21.21 29.26 6.20
C TRP A 380 20.52 29.02 4.85
N PRO A 381 19.35 29.64 4.62
CA PRO A 381 18.65 29.44 3.37
C PRO A 381 19.45 30.04 2.20
N PRO A 382 19.37 29.43 1.00
CA PRO A 382 20.18 29.85 -0.16
C PRO A 382 20.00 31.33 -0.53
N ASP A 383 18.84 31.90 -0.24
CA ASP A 383 18.45 33.27 -0.53
C ASP A 383 18.73 34.26 0.62
N ARG A 384 19.39 33.85 1.71
CA ARG A 384 19.71 34.70 2.87
C ARG A 384 20.47 35.98 2.51
N HIS A 385 21.30 35.92 1.47
CA HIS A 385 22.10 37.05 0.97
C HIS A 385 21.60 37.60 -0.37
N SER A 386 20.41 37.17 -0.82
CA SER A 386 19.82 37.73 -2.03
C SER A 386 19.48 39.21 -1.81
N ALA A 387 19.49 40.00 -2.87
CA ALA A 387 19.32 41.46 -2.82
C ALA A 387 17.99 41.93 -2.20
N GLN A 388 17.07 41.02 -1.90
CA GLN A 388 15.76 41.28 -1.30
C GLN A 388 15.54 40.32 -0.12
N PRO A 389 16.19 40.56 1.05
CA PRO A 389 16.06 39.69 2.22
C PRO A 389 14.62 39.57 2.74
N GLU A 390 13.73 40.53 2.44
CA GLU A 390 12.29 40.37 2.70
C GLU A 390 11.61 39.26 1.88
N LYS A 391 12.28 38.70 0.87
CA LYS A 391 11.77 37.61 0.02
C LYS A 391 12.49 36.28 0.27
N GLU A 392 12.90 36.01 1.51
CA GLU A 392 13.33 34.66 1.91
C GLU A 392 12.18 33.66 1.70
N ARG A 393 12.14 32.98 0.55
CA ARG A 393 11.03 32.09 0.14
C ARG A 393 11.32 30.64 0.47
N TRP A 394 12.57 30.22 0.35
CA TRP A 394 12.94 28.80 0.44
C TRP A 394 12.58 28.16 1.78
N ARG A 395 12.65 28.93 2.88
CA ARG A 395 12.27 28.48 4.22
C ARG A 395 10.84 27.95 4.28
N GLY A 396 9.89 28.80 3.89
CA GLY A 396 8.45 28.46 3.91
C GLY A 396 8.05 27.53 2.78
N THR A 397 8.68 27.63 1.60
CA THR A 397 8.30 26.83 0.44
C THR A 397 8.79 25.39 0.50
N ALA A 398 10.00 25.13 1.04
CA ALA A 398 10.59 23.79 0.95
C ALA A 398 11.38 23.37 2.19
N THR A 399 12.31 24.19 2.71
CA THR A 399 13.29 23.67 3.67
C THR A 399 12.67 23.28 5.00
N PHE A 400 11.73 24.07 5.55
CA PHE A 400 11.02 23.66 6.76
C PHE A 400 10.14 22.43 6.52
N ALA A 401 9.50 22.33 5.36
CA ALA A 401 8.74 21.12 5.00
C ALA A 401 9.64 19.87 5.01
N LEU A 402 10.87 19.96 4.49
CA LEU A 402 11.85 18.88 4.53
C LEU A 402 12.35 18.56 5.94
N VAL A 403 12.50 19.55 6.82
CA VAL A 403 12.86 19.32 8.23
C VAL A 403 11.77 18.51 8.94
N PHE A 404 10.50 18.85 8.72
CA PHE A 404 9.37 18.25 9.40
C PHE A 404 8.85 16.95 8.74
N ALA A 405 9.15 16.71 7.47
CA ALA A 405 8.68 15.55 6.70
C ALA A 405 9.01 14.19 7.34
N PRO A 406 10.26 13.92 7.77
CA PRO A 406 10.60 12.65 8.40
C PRO A 406 9.84 12.40 9.71
N LEU A 407 9.54 13.44 10.49
CA LEU A 407 8.76 13.30 11.72
C LEU A 407 7.34 12.80 11.42
N GLY A 408 6.67 13.41 10.44
CA GLY A 408 5.33 12.97 10.00
C GLY A 408 5.35 11.54 9.46
N CYS A 409 6.34 11.22 8.62
CA CYS A 409 6.48 9.89 8.03
C CYS A 409 6.74 8.80 9.08
N LEU A 410 7.65 9.04 10.03
CA LEU A 410 7.97 8.07 11.10
C LEU A 410 6.78 7.88 12.04
N THR A 411 6.08 8.95 12.43
CA THR A 411 4.85 8.83 13.22
C THR A 411 3.80 8.00 12.47
N ARG A 412 3.59 8.26 11.17
CA ARG A 412 2.66 7.46 10.35
C ARG A 412 3.07 6.00 10.30
N PHE A 413 4.35 5.72 10.07
CA PHE A 413 4.90 4.38 9.98
C PHE A 413 4.62 3.56 11.24
N TYR A 414 5.03 4.07 12.41
CA TYR A 414 4.84 3.37 13.69
C TYR A 414 3.36 3.25 14.07
N ALA A 415 2.56 4.30 13.85
CA ALA A 415 1.12 4.23 14.10
C ALA A 415 0.45 3.13 13.25
N SER A 416 0.83 3.04 11.97
CA SER A 416 0.31 2.00 11.07
C SER A 416 0.74 0.61 11.50
N ALA A 417 2.03 0.40 11.81
CA ALA A 417 2.57 -0.89 12.28
C ALA A 417 1.83 -1.40 13.54
N HIS A 418 1.55 -0.51 14.49
CA HIS A 418 0.95 -0.92 15.77
C HIS A 418 -0.59 -0.97 15.76
N LEU A 419 -1.27 -0.16 14.93
CA LEU A 419 -2.73 0.01 15.00
C LEU A 419 -3.50 -0.66 13.86
N ASN A 420 -2.94 -0.76 12.64
CA ASN A 420 -3.69 -1.31 11.49
C ASN A 420 -4.04 -2.80 11.65
N GLY A 421 -3.20 -3.57 12.37
CA GLY A 421 -3.46 -4.97 12.68
C GLY A 421 -4.55 -5.21 13.74
N ARG A 422 -5.00 -4.17 14.47
CA ARG A 422 -5.95 -4.34 15.58
C ARG A 422 -7.39 -4.53 15.12
N LEU A 423 -7.79 -3.82 14.06
CA LEU A 423 -9.11 -3.91 13.46
C LEU A 423 -8.97 -4.24 11.96
N PRO A 424 -9.01 -5.53 11.57
CA PRO A 424 -8.79 -5.92 10.17
C PRO A 424 -9.74 -5.25 9.17
N SER A 425 -10.98 -4.97 9.56
CA SER A 425 -12.01 -4.31 8.75
C SER A 425 -11.91 -2.78 8.72
N PHE A 426 -11.11 -2.18 9.60
CA PHE A 426 -10.98 -0.73 9.70
C PHE A 426 -9.53 -0.37 10.02
N PRO A 427 -8.72 0.02 9.02
CA PRO A 427 -7.33 0.42 9.21
C PRO A 427 -7.15 1.61 10.17
N LEU A 428 -7.04 1.30 11.45
CA LEU A 428 -7.13 2.28 12.52
C LEU A 428 -5.92 3.22 12.55
N GLY A 429 -4.72 2.73 12.25
CA GLY A 429 -3.51 3.54 12.19
C GLY A 429 -3.60 4.60 11.11
N THR A 430 -3.93 4.20 9.89
CA THR A 430 -4.10 5.10 8.75
C THR A 430 -5.24 6.10 8.99
N PHE A 431 -6.35 5.68 9.59
CA PHE A 431 -7.42 6.61 10.00
C PHE A 431 -6.93 7.65 11.02
N VAL A 432 -6.29 7.21 12.11
CA VAL A 432 -5.83 8.09 13.20
C VAL A 432 -4.84 9.13 12.70
N VAL A 433 -3.84 8.72 11.90
CA VAL A 433 -2.84 9.66 11.38
C VAL A 433 -3.45 10.64 10.39
N ASN A 434 -4.40 10.20 9.56
CA ASN A 434 -5.13 11.08 8.65
C ASN A 434 -5.97 12.11 9.42
N MET A 435 -6.68 11.71 10.48
CA MET A 435 -7.46 12.64 11.30
C MET A 435 -6.56 13.63 12.05
N LEU A 436 -5.49 13.13 12.68
CA LEU A 436 -4.55 13.96 13.43
C LEU A 436 -3.86 14.99 12.52
N GLY A 437 -3.30 14.55 11.39
CA GLY A 437 -2.64 15.47 10.46
C GLY A 437 -3.62 16.45 9.80
N THR A 438 -4.88 16.06 9.59
CA THR A 438 -5.93 16.98 9.12
C THR A 438 -6.21 18.08 10.16
N ALA A 439 -6.38 17.71 11.43
CA ALA A 439 -6.58 18.68 12.51
C ALA A 439 -5.40 19.65 12.68
N VAL A 440 -4.16 19.13 12.67
CA VAL A 440 -2.94 19.95 12.78
C VAL A 440 -2.79 20.87 11.58
N LEU A 441 -3.09 20.41 10.36
CA LEU A 441 -3.06 21.25 9.17
C LEU A 441 -4.10 22.37 9.25
N GLY A 442 -5.32 22.08 9.72
CA GLY A 442 -6.36 23.10 9.93
C GLY A 442 -5.94 24.17 10.94
N MET A 443 -5.35 23.75 12.07
CA MET A 443 -4.83 24.69 13.08
C MET A 443 -3.68 25.54 12.52
N ALA A 444 -2.75 24.94 11.77
CA ALA A 444 -1.66 25.66 11.13
C ALA A 444 -2.15 26.65 10.07
N TRP A 445 -3.19 26.27 9.31
CA TRP A 445 -3.87 27.16 8.37
C TRP A 445 -4.43 28.37 9.09
N ASP A 446 -5.22 28.17 10.14
CA ASP A 446 -5.84 29.27 10.87
C ASP A 446 -4.80 30.24 11.44
N LEU A 447 -3.76 29.71 12.09
CA LEU A 447 -2.68 30.53 12.64
C LEU A 447 -1.93 31.35 11.58
N ASN A 448 -1.83 30.85 10.34
CA ASN A 448 -1.22 31.57 9.21
C ASN A 448 -2.11 32.68 8.63
N HIS A 449 -3.43 32.60 8.82
CA HIS A 449 -4.40 33.55 8.27
C HIS A 449 -4.87 34.60 9.29
N VAL A 450 -4.39 34.54 10.55
CA VAL A 450 -4.61 35.61 11.54
C VAL A 450 -3.61 36.76 11.31
N PRO A 451 -4.06 37.98 10.94
CA PRO A 451 -3.15 39.07 10.54
C PRO A 451 -2.12 39.50 11.59
N SER A 452 -2.39 39.29 12.88
CA SER A 452 -1.56 39.76 13.98
C SER A 452 -0.54 38.72 14.50
N LEU A 453 -0.61 37.46 14.06
CA LEU A 453 0.21 36.38 14.62
C LEU A 453 1.52 36.13 13.82
N GLY A 454 2.54 35.61 14.51
CA GLY A 454 3.62 34.77 13.94
C GLY A 454 4.80 35.42 13.20
N GLY A 455 4.70 36.63 12.66
CA GLY A 455 5.76 37.20 11.80
C GLY A 455 6.08 36.32 10.58
N VAL A 456 7.06 36.71 9.75
CA VAL A 456 7.41 35.97 8.52
C VAL A 456 7.95 34.57 8.85
N VAL A 457 8.87 34.47 9.83
CA VAL A 457 9.48 33.18 10.21
C VAL A 457 8.48 32.23 10.85
N GLY A 458 7.60 32.71 11.73
CA GLY A 458 6.55 31.85 12.31
C GLY A 458 5.59 31.34 11.26
N CYS A 459 5.23 32.18 10.29
CA CYS A 459 4.44 31.77 9.12
C CYS A 459 5.15 30.68 8.30
N GLN A 460 6.44 30.85 8.01
CA GLN A 460 7.24 29.86 7.29
C GLN A 460 7.33 28.52 8.05
N VAL A 461 7.47 28.56 9.38
CA VAL A 461 7.48 27.34 10.21
C VAL A 461 6.13 26.63 10.16
N LEU A 462 5.02 27.35 10.31
CA LEU A 462 3.67 26.80 10.20
C LEU A 462 3.41 26.21 8.81
N GLN A 463 3.90 26.86 7.75
CA GLN A 463 3.87 26.33 6.40
C GLN A 463 4.66 25.01 6.31
N GLY A 464 5.85 24.95 6.89
CA GLY A 464 6.63 23.71 6.97
C GLY A 464 5.96 22.60 7.78
N VAL A 465 5.20 22.92 8.83
CA VAL A 465 4.39 21.95 9.58
C VAL A 465 3.23 21.44 8.73
N ALA A 466 2.52 22.32 8.03
CA ALA A 466 1.40 21.93 7.16
C ALA A 466 1.89 21.07 5.98
N ASP A 467 2.88 21.57 5.23
CA ASP A 467 3.36 20.93 4.02
C ASP A 467 4.29 19.76 4.30
N GLY A 468 5.12 19.82 5.35
CA GLY A 468 6.06 18.76 5.73
C GLY A 468 5.44 17.73 6.66
N PHE A 469 5.18 18.11 7.91
CA PHE A 469 4.69 17.19 8.94
C PHE A 469 3.32 16.59 8.58
N CYS A 470 2.30 17.44 8.38
CA CYS A 470 0.94 16.97 8.11
C CYS A 470 0.85 16.27 6.75
N GLY A 471 1.56 16.81 5.74
CA GLY A 471 1.69 16.20 4.44
C GLY A 471 2.33 14.80 4.46
N CYS A 472 3.26 14.51 5.37
CA CYS A 472 3.88 13.18 5.50
C CYS A 472 3.20 12.27 6.51
N LEU A 473 2.50 12.85 7.49
CA LEU A 473 1.72 12.13 8.50
C LEU A 473 0.44 11.55 7.87
N THR A 474 -0.14 12.25 6.91
CA THR A 474 -1.36 11.80 6.22
C THR A 474 -1.06 11.18 4.86
N THR A 475 -1.93 10.32 4.33
CA THR A 475 -1.68 9.61 3.06
C THR A 475 -2.99 9.28 2.32
N VAL A 476 -3.00 9.54 1.01
CA VAL A 476 -4.07 9.08 0.10
C VAL A 476 -3.68 7.76 -0.55
N SER A 477 -2.41 7.55 -0.90
CA SER A 477 -1.95 6.34 -1.58
C SER A 477 -2.26 5.08 -0.78
N THR A 478 -1.98 5.09 0.53
CA THR A 478 -2.38 3.99 1.41
C THR A 478 -3.89 3.91 1.50
N TRP A 479 -4.55 5.01 1.88
CA TRP A 479 -5.99 5.00 2.14
C TRP A 479 -6.77 4.41 0.96
N VAL A 480 -6.40 4.79 -0.27
CA VAL A 480 -7.01 4.28 -1.51
C VAL A 480 -6.66 2.81 -1.76
N SER A 481 -5.42 2.38 -1.50
CA SER A 481 -5.07 0.96 -1.59
C SER A 481 -5.85 0.09 -0.59
N GLU A 482 -6.12 0.60 0.61
CA GLU A 482 -6.93 -0.10 1.61
C GLU A 482 -8.40 -0.15 1.19
N LEU A 483 -8.94 0.95 0.63
CA LEU A 483 -10.30 0.96 0.06
C LEU A 483 -10.48 -0.06 -1.05
N ALA A 484 -9.47 -0.23 -1.92
CA ALA A 484 -9.51 -1.21 -3.00
C ALA A 484 -9.46 -2.66 -2.48
N ALA A 485 -8.76 -2.90 -1.36
CA ALA A 485 -8.51 -4.25 -0.84
C ALA A 485 -9.51 -4.73 0.23
N LEU A 486 -10.20 -3.83 0.92
CA LEU A 486 -11.24 -4.16 1.92
C LEU A 486 -12.50 -4.75 1.26
N ARG A 487 -13.30 -5.50 2.03
CA ARG A 487 -14.65 -5.89 1.61
C ARG A 487 -15.49 -4.65 1.37
N ARG A 488 -16.31 -4.67 0.32
CA ARG A 488 -17.11 -3.52 -0.16
C ARG A 488 -17.80 -2.74 0.96
N ARG A 489 -18.53 -3.43 1.85
CA ARG A 489 -19.25 -2.79 2.96
C ARG A 489 -18.33 -2.06 3.93
N HIS A 490 -17.19 -2.68 4.29
CA HIS A 490 -16.19 -2.06 5.15
C HIS A 490 -15.45 -0.93 4.45
N ALA A 491 -15.13 -1.09 3.15
CA ALA A 491 -14.51 -0.04 2.34
C ALA A 491 -15.38 1.23 2.31
N TYR A 492 -16.69 1.10 2.08
CA TYR A 492 -17.60 2.27 2.09
C TYR A 492 -17.71 2.91 3.48
N VAL A 493 -17.78 2.13 4.55
CA VAL A 493 -17.82 2.66 5.93
C VAL A 493 -16.49 3.35 6.27
N TYR A 494 -15.36 2.73 5.99
CA TYR A 494 -14.03 3.27 6.22
C TYR A 494 -13.78 4.56 5.41
N GLY A 495 -14.06 4.53 4.10
CA GLY A 495 -13.91 5.68 3.23
C GLY A 495 -14.82 6.83 3.62
N GLY A 496 -16.10 6.54 3.87
CA GLY A 496 -17.07 7.53 4.32
C GLY A 496 -16.72 8.14 5.68
N ALA A 497 -16.28 7.33 6.64
CA ALA A 497 -15.83 7.80 7.94
C ALA A 497 -14.56 8.66 7.85
N SER A 498 -13.59 8.29 7.00
CA SER A 498 -12.37 9.08 6.79
C SER A 498 -12.69 10.45 6.18
N VAL A 499 -13.46 10.50 5.09
CA VAL A 499 -13.77 11.77 4.41
C VAL A 499 -14.71 12.62 5.27
N GLY A 500 -15.78 12.03 5.80
CA GLY A 500 -16.75 12.73 6.64
C GLY A 500 -16.15 13.22 7.97
N GLY A 501 -15.35 12.38 8.64
CA GLY A 501 -14.65 12.75 9.87
C GLY A 501 -13.59 13.82 9.65
N GLY A 502 -12.81 13.70 8.57
CA GLY A 502 -11.81 14.71 8.19
C GLY A 502 -12.47 16.05 7.88
N LEU A 503 -13.53 16.05 7.07
CA LEU A 503 -14.27 17.27 6.73
C LEU A 503 -14.90 17.91 7.97
N ALA A 504 -15.53 17.12 8.86
CA ALA A 504 -16.10 17.64 10.10
C ALA A 504 -15.03 18.31 10.97
N LEU A 505 -13.84 17.71 11.09
CA LEU A 505 -12.71 18.32 11.79
C LEU A 505 -12.28 19.64 11.15
N MET A 506 -12.13 19.69 9.82
CA MET A 506 -11.78 20.95 9.13
C MET A 506 -12.85 22.02 9.28
N VAL A 507 -14.13 21.65 9.21
CA VAL A 507 -15.25 22.59 9.42
C VAL A 507 -15.22 23.16 10.83
N VAL A 508 -14.94 22.35 11.86
CA VAL A 508 -14.85 22.84 13.24
C VAL A 508 -13.64 23.75 13.43
N VAL A 509 -12.47 23.36 12.92
CA VAL A 509 -11.23 24.12 13.09
C VAL A 509 -11.26 25.38 12.21
N MET A 510 -11.16 25.21 10.89
CA MET A 510 -11.08 26.32 9.94
C MET A 510 -12.35 27.16 9.84
N GLY A 511 -13.52 26.54 10.06
CA GLY A 511 -14.80 27.27 10.08
C GLY A 511 -14.87 28.31 11.18
N SER A 512 -14.31 28.01 12.35
CA SER A 512 -14.34 28.92 13.49
C SER A 512 -13.70 30.27 13.15
N LEU A 513 -12.53 30.28 12.50
CA LEU A 513 -11.88 31.52 12.04
C LEU A 513 -12.61 32.12 10.84
N ARG A 514 -12.99 31.29 9.86
CA ARG A 514 -13.64 31.76 8.63
C ARG A 514 -14.97 32.49 8.87
N TRP A 515 -15.73 32.07 9.87
CA TRP A 515 -17.02 32.67 10.23
C TRP A 515 -16.89 33.90 11.15
N THR A 516 -15.80 34.04 11.89
CA THR A 516 -15.60 35.15 12.84
C THR A 516 -14.85 36.32 12.22
N GLU A 517 -13.65 36.06 11.69
CA GLU A 517 -12.74 37.09 11.16
C GLU A 517 -12.55 36.97 9.63
N GLY A 518 -12.80 35.79 9.07
CA GLY A 518 -12.40 35.47 7.70
C GLY A 518 -10.92 35.07 7.60
N PHE A 519 -10.47 34.71 6.40
CA PHE A 519 -9.06 34.36 6.15
C PHE A 519 -8.29 35.60 5.69
N GLY A 520 -7.32 36.05 6.50
CA GLY A 520 -6.39 37.12 6.13
C GLY A 520 -5.27 36.64 5.21
N GLU A 521 -4.50 37.56 4.64
CA GLU A 521 -3.36 37.20 3.77
C GLU A 521 -2.22 36.52 4.54
N VAL A 522 -1.56 35.56 3.88
CA VAL A 522 -0.45 34.79 4.45
C VAL A 522 0.87 35.56 4.30
N LYS A 523 1.40 36.04 5.42
CA LYS A 523 2.60 36.92 5.48
C LYS A 523 3.88 36.38 4.83
N CYS A 524 4.03 35.07 4.71
CA CYS A 524 5.22 34.45 4.13
C CYS A 524 5.10 34.17 2.62
N ILE A 525 3.97 34.55 2.01
CA ILE A 525 3.70 34.41 0.58
C ILE A 525 3.44 35.79 -0.06
N SER A 526 2.79 36.71 0.68
CA SER A 526 2.66 38.14 0.34
C SER A 526 4.01 38.86 0.38
#